data_AF-A0A3M7P452-F1
#
_entry.id   AF-A0A3M7P452-F1
#
_cell.length_a   1.000
_cell.length_b   1.000
_cell.length_c   1.000
_cell.angle_alpha   90.00
_cell.angle_beta   90.00
_cell.angle_gamma   90.00
#
_symmetry.space_group_name_H-M   'P 1'
#
loop_
_entity.id
_entity.type
_entity.pdbx_description
1 polymer ?
#
loop_
_entity_poly.entity_id
_entity_poly.type
_entity_poly.pdbx_seq_one_letter_code
_entity_poly.pdbx_strand_id
1 'polypeptide(L)' 'RSLVNFKENDLVRINSPAIKQGLTHKLNRNKWIGPFKVKRIINDVNAEIEQEKGKTKIVHITRLKHAE' A
#
# COMPACT_ATOMS: atom_id res chain seq x y z
N ARG A 1 -4.07 7.47 18.57
CA ARG A 1 -3.80 6.75 17.30
C ARG A 1 -3.95 7.78 16.20
N SER A 2 -2.87 8.18 15.54
CA SER A 2 -2.93 9.09 14.39
C SER A 2 -3.71 8.40 13.28
N LEU A 3 -4.91 8.91 12.97
CA LEU A 3 -5.62 8.60 11.74
C LEU A 3 -4.75 9.12 10.60
N VAL A 4 -3.98 8.23 9.97
CA VAL A 4 -3.19 8.60 8.79
C VAL A 4 -4.18 8.93 7.70
N ASN A 5 -4.33 10.23 7.43
CA ASN A 5 -5.28 10.74 6.47
C ASN A 5 -4.61 10.79 5.10
N PHE A 6 -4.82 9.76 4.30
CA PHE A 6 -4.42 9.78 2.89
C PHE A 6 -5.30 10.77 2.12
N LYS A 7 -4.82 11.27 1.00
CA LYS A 7 -5.59 12.07 0.03
C LYS A 7 -5.50 11.45 -1.36
N GLU A 8 -6.43 11.84 -2.22
CA GLU A 8 -6.36 11.46 -3.63
C GLU A 8 -5.09 12.04 -4.26
N ASN A 9 -4.46 11.25 -5.13
CA ASN A 9 -3.17 11.52 -5.76
C ASN A 9 -1.91 11.41 -4.87
N ASP A 10 -2.04 11.05 -3.59
CA ASP A 10 -0.87 10.78 -2.74
C ASP A 10 -0.07 9.57 -3.25
N LEU A 11 1.25 9.64 -3.11
CA LEU A 11 2.14 8.50 -3.36
C LEU A 11 2.28 7.67 -2.08
N VAL A 12 1.96 6.38 -2.18
CA VAL A 12 1.94 5.44 -1.07
C VAL A 12 2.66 4.14 -1.39
N ARG A 13 3.31 3.54 -0.40
CA ARG A 13 3.86 2.19 -0.44
C ARG A 13 2.87 1.23 0.19
N ILE A 14 2.74 0.03 -0.37
CA ILE A 14 1.86 -1.02 0.17
C ILE A 14 2.69 -2.04 0.93
N ASN A 15 2.23 -2.43 2.12
CA ASN A 15 2.77 -3.58 2.83
C ASN A 15 2.21 -4.89 2.23
N SER A 16 3.04 -5.61 1.49
CA SER A 16 2.77 -6.96 1.02
C SER A 16 3.41 -7.98 1.98
N PRO A 17 2.59 -8.73 2.76
CA PRO A 17 3.10 -9.76 3.65
C PRO A 17 3.53 -11.02 2.90
N ALA A 18 3.31 -11.10 1.58
CA ALA A 18 3.68 -12.25 0.78
C ALA A 18 5.18 -12.56 0.93
N ILE A 19 5.48 -13.79 1.30
CA ILE A 19 6.84 -14.28 1.46
C ILE A 19 7.30 -14.74 0.08
N LYS A 20 8.43 -14.20 -0.39
CA LYS A 20 9.04 -14.72 -1.61
C LYS A 20 9.44 -16.18 -1.35
N GLN A 21 8.97 -17.09 -2.20
CA GLN A 21 9.26 -18.51 -2.09
C GLN A 21 10.78 -18.75 -1.95
N GLY A 22 11.18 -19.58 -0.99
CA GLY A 22 12.59 -19.86 -0.69
C GLY A 22 13.27 -18.90 0.31
N LEU A 23 12.61 -17.81 0.75
CA LEU A 23 13.11 -16.97 1.83
C LEU A 23 12.40 -17.29 3.15
N THR A 24 13.16 -17.44 4.23
CA THR A 24 12.58 -17.49 5.58
C THR A 24 11.96 -16.14 5.95
N HIS A 25 10.96 -16.12 6.83
CA HIS A 25 10.26 -14.91 7.28
C HIS A 25 11.21 -13.77 7.71
N LYS A 26 12.36 -14.12 8.32
CA LYS A 26 13.37 -13.16 8.79
C LYS A 26 14.12 -12.46 7.64
N LEU A 27 14.24 -13.10 6.47
CA LEU A 27 14.93 -12.56 5.30
C LEU A 27 14.01 -11.81 4.35
N ASN A 28 12.69 -11.81 4.58
CA ASN A 28 11.73 -11.03 3.82
C ASN A 28 11.79 -9.53 4.23
N ARG A 29 12.89 -8.86 3.89
CA ARG A 29 13.22 -7.48 4.29
C ARG A 29 12.35 -6.43 3.59
N ASN A 30 11.97 -6.63 2.34
CA ASN A 30 11.23 -5.65 1.56
C ASN A 30 9.73 -5.96 1.52
N LYS A 31 9.06 -5.71 2.66
CA LYS A 31 7.60 -5.83 2.76
C LYS A 31 6.85 -4.68 2.08
N TRP A 32 7.49 -3.52 1.93
CA TRP A 32 6.87 -2.33 1.34
C TRP A 32 7.17 -2.21 -0.16
N ILE A 33 6.13 -2.25 -0.98
CA ILE A 33 6.18 -2.26 -2.44
C ILE A 33 5.67 -0.93 -2.98
N GLY A 34 6.26 -0.48 -4.10
CA GLY A 34 5.84 0.71 -4.84
C GLY A 34 6.44 1.99 -4.28
N PRO A 35 6.30 3.06 -5.06
CA PRO A 35 5.20 3.99 -4.86
C PRO A 35 4.02 3.71 -5.79
N PHE A 36 2.81 3.80 -5.25
CA PHE A 36 1.53 3.73 -5.95
C PHE A 36 0.75 5.01 -5.71
N LYS A 37 -0.11 5.37 -6.65
CA LYS A 37 -0.93 6.57 -6.52
C LYS A 37 -2.26 6.21 -5.89
N VAL A 38 -2.70 6.95 -4.88
CA VAL A 38 -4.07 6.82 -4.35
C VAL A 38 -5.02 7.39 -5.39
N LYS A 39 -5.96 6.58 -5.86
CA LYS A 39 -6.99 7.02 -6.81
C LYS A 39 -8.13 7.71 -6.07
N ARG A 40 -8.66 7.05 -5.04
CA ARG A 40 -9.72 7.59 -4.18
C ARG A 40 -9.75 6.88 -2.83
N ILE A 41 -10.34 7.53 -1.86
CA ILE A 41 -10.65 6.91 -0.56
C ILE A 41 -12.08 6.40 -0.64
N ILE A 42 -12.28 5.12 -0.40
CA ILE A 42 -13.63 4.53 -0.44
C ILE A 42 -14.31 4.82 0.89
N ASN A 43 -13.64 4.46 1.99
CA ASN A 43 -14.09 4.63 3.36
C ASN A 43 -12.91 5.04 4.24
N ASP A 44 -13.16 5.38 5.52
CA ASP A 44 -12.15 5.67 6.55
C ASP A 44 -11.16 4.52 6.84
N VAL A 45 -11.36 3.37 6.19
CA VAL A 45 -10.63 2.12 6.42
C VAL A 45 -9.97 1.61 5.14
N ASN A 46 -10.52 1.93 3.97
CA ASN A 46 -10.13 1.37 2.68
C ASN A 46 -9.85 2.47 1.67
N ALA A 47 -8.71 2.37 1.00
CA ALA A 47 -8.35 3.23 -0.12
C ALA A 47 -8.22 2.40 -1.40
N GLU A 48 -8.61 3.00 -2.52
CA GLU A 48 -8.34 2.48 -3.86
C GLU A 48 -7.06 3.11 -4.39
N ILE A 49 -6.13 2.27 -4.78
CA ILE A 49 -4.85 2.67 -5.36
C ILE A 49 -4.77 2.23 -6.81
N GLU A 50 -4.05 3.01 -7.60
CA GLU A 50 -3.69 2.70 -8.96
C GLU A 50 -2.36 1.95 -9.00
N GLN A 51 -2.39 0.78 -9.61
CA GLN A 51 -1.21 -0.04 -9.90
C GLN A 51 -0.73 0.18 -11.32
N GLU A 52 0.41 -0.42 -11.65
CA GLU A 52 0.92 -0.46 -13.01
C GLU A 52 -0.11 -1.05 -13.99
N LYS A 53 -0.12 -0.51 -15.22
CA LYS A 53 -0.98 -0.95 -16.32
C LYS A 53 -2.48 -0.71 -16.09
N GLY A 54 -2.84 0.35 -15.37
CA GLY A 54 -4.24 0.80 -15.22
C GLY A 54 -5.12 -0.11 -14.36
N LYS A 55 -4.52 -1.07 -13.64
CA LYS A 55 -5.24 -1.90 -12.68
C LYS A 55 -5.41 -1.14 -11.38
N THR A 56 -6.58 -1.23 -10.76
CA THR A 56 -6.77 -0.69 -9.41
C THR A 56 -6.79 -1.81 -8.38
N LYS A 57 -6.43 -1.47 -7.14
CA LYS A 57 -6.49 -2.39 -6.01
C LYS A 57 -7.05 -1.68 -4.79
N ILE A 58 -7.92 -2.37 -4.08
CA ILE A 58 -8.45 -1.89 -2.80
C ILE A 58 -7.53 -2.40 -1.68
N VAL A 59 -7.07 -1.49 -0.83
CA VAL A 59 -6.13 -1.77 0.25
C VAL A 59 -6.58 -1.08 1.53
N HIS A 60 -6.44 -1.80 2.65
CA HIS A 60 -6.70 -1.24 3.97
C HIS A 60 -5.65 -0.17 4.34
N ILE A 61 -6.07 0.94 4.92
CA ILE A 61 -5.23 2.11 5.24
C ILE A 61 -4.01 1.74 6.11
N THR A 62 -4.14 0.81 7.05
CA THR A 62 -3.01 0.32 7.86
C THR A 62 -1.91 -0.41 7.07
N ARG A 63 -2.19 -0.83 5.84
CA ARG A 63 -1.19 -1.42 4.92
C ARG A 63 -0.58 -0.40 3.98
N LEU A 64 -0.89 0.89 4.14
CA LEU A 64 -0.33 1.98 3.35
C LEU A 64 0.64 2.80 4.21
N LYS A 65 1.65 3.36 3.55
CA LYS A 65 2.59 4.34 4.13
C LYS A 65 2.90 5.39 3.07
N HIS A 66 2.98 6.67 3.42
CA HIS A 66 3.44 7.69 2.48
C HIS A 66 4.83 7.32 1.92
N ALA A 67 4.99 7.45 0.61
CA ALA A 67 6.29 7.47 -0.02
C ALA A 67 6.80 8.92 0.05
N GLU A 68 7.90 9.15 0.77
CA GLU A 68 8.68 10.40 0.69
C GLU A 68 9.29 10.59 -0.70
#